data_AF-B9H3E8-F1
#
_entry.id   AF-B9H3E8-F1
#
_cell.length_a   1.000
_cell.length_b   1.000
_cell.length_c   1.000
_cell.angle_alpha   90.00
_cell.angle_beta   90.00
_cell.angle_gamma   90.00
#
_symmetry.space_group_name_H-M   'P 1'
#
loop_
_entity.id
_entity.type
_entity.pdbx_description
1 polymer ?
#
loop_
_entity_poly.entity_id
_entity_poly.type
_entity_poly.pdbx_seq_one_letter_code
_entity_poly.pdbx_strand_id
1 'polypeptide(L)'
;MADQEPEVINGVEASKKRGDRCDQEIDLYTVIHRVIVMILYPDPGSSASSTSLLQRIKIVLSENLPLLGEGSRNSGKKLLQWTQRGSPLRALLVISVGTIALLSLTGVLVFMLFFLAATFNAIVISLLMSLAAAGGFLALFFAFLAAIYIGALSVAVFVISTATISATVAVLIVTGWIGFFWTVWLVTKKSIGVAKHSLTVTGSAISAYSSSRHAKDQEC
;
A
#
# COMPACT_ATOMS: atom_id res chain seq x y z
N MET A 1 84.21 34.25 11.63
CA MET A 1 84.85 33.12 12.34
C MET A 1 83.79 32.62 13.30
N ALA A 2 82.96 31.65 12.91
CA ALA A 2 83.25 30.20 12.83
C ALA A 2 83.63 29.70 14.24
N ASP A 3 82.95 28.75 14.89
CA ASP A 3 82.50 27.41 14.48
C ASP A 3 81.35 26.95 15.42
N GLN A 4 80.27 26.30 14.99
CA GLN A 4 80.06 24.90 14.57
C GLN A 4 80.35 23.82 15.64
N GLU A 5 79.30 23.01 15.91
CA GLU A 5 79.17 21.88 16.87
C GLU A 5 80.31 20.83 16.84
N PRO A 6 80.35 19.94 17.85
CA PRO A 6 79.90 18.57 17.58
C PRO A 6 79.11 17.88 18.72
N GLU A 7 77.94 17.35 18.37
CA GLU A 7 77.60 15.92 18.25
C GLU A 7 78.09 14.87 19.29
N VAL A 8 77.23 13.86 19.47
CA VAL A 8 77.42 12.47 20.00
C VAL A 8 77.07 12.26 21.49
N ILE A 9 75.85 11.85 21.88
CA ILE A 9 75.04 10.62 21.66
C ILE A 9 75.27 9.52 22.74
N ASN A 10 74.15 9.09 23.35
CA ASN A 10 73.83 7.83 24.05
C ASN A 10 74.59 7.51 25.36
N GLY A 11 73.97 7.01 26.43
CA GLY A 11 72.63 6.48 26.69
C GLY A 11 72.69 5.64 27.98
N VAL A 12 71.53 5.10 28.42
CA VAL A 12 71.36 4.06 29.47
C VAL A 12 71.42 4.64 30.91
N GLU A 13 70.45 4.57 31.82
CA GLU A 13 69.35 3.62 32.06
C GLU A 13 68.29 4.17 33.05
N ALA A 14 67.04 3.79 32.80
CA ALA A 14 65.98 3.37 33.74
C ALA A 14 65.57 4.21 35.00
N SER A 15 64.26 4.56 34.99
CA SER A 15 63.26 4.20 36.03
C SER A 15 62.56 5.34 36.80
N LYS A 16 61.34 5.65 36.35
CA LYS A 16 60.09 5.71 37.14
C LYS A 16 59.98 6.71 38.32
N LYS A 17 59.25 7.82 38.09
CA LYS A 17 58.14 8.36 38.93
C LYS A 17 57.53 9.59 38.22
N ARG A 18 56.28 9.53 37.75
CA ARG A 18 55.01 9.70 38.49
C ARG A 18 54.58 11.17 38.50
N GLY A 19 53.61 11.45 37.63
CA GLY A 19 52.45 12.30 37.90
C GLY A 19 52.72 13.78 38.05
N ASP A 20 52.56 14.51 36.95
CA ASP A 20 51.96 15.84 37.06
C ASP A 20 50.50 15.75 36.60
N ARG A 21 49.65 15.82 37.61
CA ARG A 21 48.20 15.83 37.52
C ARG A 21 47.82 17.21 38.04
N CYS A 22 47.54 18.15 37.14
CA CYS A 22 46.81 19.38 37.44
C CYS A 22 45.84 19.67 36.27
N ASP A 23 44.58 19.40 36.56
CA ASP A 23 43.39 20.13 36.12
C ASP A 23 43.12 20.28 34.62
N GLN A 24 42.93 19.13 33.98
CA GLN A 24 42.04 19.05 32.83
C GLN A 24 40.60 19.01 33.37
N GLU A 25 40.02 20.19 33.63
CA GLU A 25 38.58 20.32 33.77
C GLU A 25 37.95 19.83 32.45
N ILE A 26 37.43 18.61 32.50
CA ILE A 26 36.63 17.97 31.46
C ILE A 26 35.32 18.76 31.41
N ASP A 27 35.38 19.90 30.75
CA ASP A 27 34.28 20.83 30.72
C ASP A 27 33.33 20.45 29.58
N LEU A 28 32.04 20.34 29.93
CA LEU A 28 30.92 19.95 29.08
C LEU A 28 30.92 20.68 27.72
N TYR A 29 31.49 21.89 27.73
CA TYR A 29 31.79 22.72 26.56
C TYR A 29 32.62 22.01 25.48
N THR A 30 33.68 21.30 25.84
CA THR A 30 34.52 20.59 24.85
C THR A 30 33.75 19.46 24.17
N VAL A 31 32.86 18.79 24.90
CA VAL A 31 32.03 17.70 24.36
C VAL A 31 30.95 18.28 23.43
N ILE A 32 30.26 19.35 23.84
CA ILE A 32 29.25 20.01 23.02
C ILE A 32 29.87 20.61 21.76
N HIS A 33 31.00 21.28 21.88
CA HIS A 33 31.70 21.88 20.75
C HIS A 33 32.22 20.80 19.76
N ARG A 34 32.65 19.65 20.28
CA ARG A 34 33.08 18.51 19.45
C ARG A 34 31.91 17.87 18.69
N VAL A 35 30.74 17.77 19.32
CA VAL A 35 29.52 17.27 18.69
C VAL A 35 29.03 18.23 17.59
N ILE A 36 29.08 19.54 17.83
CA ILE A 36 28.70 20.56 16.85
C ILE A 36 29.65 20.57 15.65
N VAL A 37 30.97 20.50 15.87
CA VAL A 37 31.97 20.49 14.79
C VAL A 37 31.88 19.22 13.94
N MET A 38 31.63 18.07 14.56
CA MET A 38 31.50 16.78 13.86
C MET A 38 30.21 16.68 13.02
N ILE A 39 29.19 17.47 13.36
CA ILE A 39 27.97 17.63 12.56
C ILE A 39 28.17 18.65 11.41
N LEU A 40 28.97 19.71 11.62
CA LEU A 40 29.17 20.78 10.64
C LEU A 40 30.23 20.48 9.57
N TYR A 41 31.28 19.70 9.88
CA TYR A 41 32.35 19.35 8.94
C TYR A 41 32.67 17.84 8.99
N PRO A 42 32.08 17.01 8.11
CA PRO A 42 32.40 15.59 8.04
C PRO A 42 33.78 15.34 7.41
N ASP A 43 34.61 14.56 8.11
CA ASP A 43 35.88 14.03 7.64
C ASP A 43 35.65 12.98 6.52
N PRO A 44 36.24 13.13 5.31
CA PRO A 44 35.94 12.30 4.13
C PRO A 44 36.51 10.87 4.16
N GLY A 45 36.86 10.33 5.34
CA GLY A 45 37.69 9.12 5.45
C GLY A 45 37.04 7.84 6.00
N SER A 46 35.74 7.78 6.31
CA SER A 46 35.14 6.55 6.87
C SER A 46 33.93 6.03 6.09
N SER A 47 33.99 4.72 5.81
CA SER A 47 33.06 3.90 5.04
C SER A 47 31.70 3.71 5.73
N ALA A 48 30.97 4.80 5.89
CA ALA A 48 29.63 4.79 6.47
C ALA A 48 28.65 5.69 5.69
N SER A 49 28.91 5.91 4.40
CA SER A 49 28.14 6.81 3.52
C SER A 49 26.71 6.33 3.17
N SER A 50 26.21 5.24 3.76
CA SER A 50 24.92 4.65 3.42
C SER A 50 24.05 4.32 4.64
N THR A 51 23.99 5.19 5.65
CA THR A 51 23.07 5.01 6.79
C THR A 51 22.47 6.35 7.22
N SER A 52 21.14 6.40 7.20
CA SER A 52 20.34 7.61 7.39
C SER A 52 20.75 8.39 8.64
N LEU A 53 20.78 9.73 8.52
CA LEU A 53 21.19 10.65 9.58
C LEU A 53 20.39 10.43 10.88
N LEU A 54 19.13 10.01 10.78
CA LEU A 54 18.26 9.67 11.90
C LEU A 54 18.74 8.44 12.68
N GLN A 55 19.32 7.45 12.01
CA GLN A 55 19.82 6.24 12.65
C GLN A 55 21.10 6.54 13.44
N ARG A 56 21.95 7.42 12.90
CA ARG A 56 23.14 7.91 13.60
C ARG A 56 22.78 8.78 14.79
N ILE A 57 21.82 9.71 14.64
CA ILE A 57 21.31 10.52 15.75
C ILE A 57 20.71 9.62 16.84
N LYS A 58 19.94 8.59 16.45
CA LYS A 58 19.34 7.64 17.40
C LYS A 58 20.39 6.85 18.18
N ILE A 59 21.48 6.40 17.52
CA ILE A 59 22.57 5.67 18.17
C ILE A 59 23.33 6.60 19.12
N VAL A 60 23.75 7.78 18.65
CA VAL A 60 24.48 8.77 19.46
C VAL A 60 23.63 9.26 20.63
N LEU A 61 22.33 9.46 20.44
CA LEU A 61 21.41 9.88 21.49
C LEU A 61 21.17 8.75 22.51
N SER A 62 21.05 7.49 22.06
CA SER A 62 20.90 6.35 22.97
C SER A 62 22.12 6.09 23.85
N GLU A 63 23.31 6.40 23.34
CA GLU A 63 24.58 6.18 24.02
C GLU A 63 24.95 7.35 24.95
N ASN A 64 24.49 8.57 24.64
CA ASN A 64 24.76 9.78 25.45
C ASN A 64 23.61 10.20 26.39
N LEU A 65 22.40 9.65 26.25
CA LEU A 65 21.29 9.87 27.19
C LEU A 65 21.60 9.50 28.64
N PRO A 66 22.21 8.32 28.94
CA PRO A 66 22.56 7.99 30.31
C PRO A 66 23.60 8.97 30.87
N LEU A 67 24.55 9.43 30.05
CA LEU A 67 25.58 10.40 30.46
C LEU A 67 25.00 11.78 30.78
N LEU A 68 23.98 12.24 30.06
CA LEU A 68 23.26 13.48 30.38
C LEU A 68 22.44 13.36 31.67
N GLY A 69 21.80 12.21 31.88
CA GLY A 69 21.09 11.91 33.12
C GLY A 69 22.03 11.85 34.33
N GLU A 70 23.21 11.27 34.15
CA GLU A 70 24.21 11.09 35.21
C GLU A 70 24.92 12.41 35.54
N GLY A 71 25.24 13.22 34.53
CA GLY A 71 25.76 14.58 34.70
C GLY A 71 24.77 15.51 35.41
N SER A 72 23.48 15.44 35.05
CA SER A 72 22.41 16.17 35.73
C SER A 72 22.28 15.75 37.21
N ARG A 73 22.24 14.44 37.49
CA ARG A 73 22.13 13.92 38.86
C ARG A 73 23.35 14.26 39.71
N ASN A 74 24.56 14.26 39.14
CA ASN A 74 25.78 14.56 39.88
C ASN A 74 25.91 16.07 40.18
N SER A 75 25.54 16.93 39.23
CA SER A 75 25.44 18.38 39.46
C SER A 75 24.36 18.72 40.49
N GLY A 76 23.21 18.03 40.44
CA GLY A 76 22.16 18.18 41.45
C GLY A 76 22.63 17.82 42.86
N LYS A 77 23.38 16.72 43.02
CA LYS A 77 23.97 16.31 44.31
C LYS A 77 25.01 17.33 44.84
N LYS A 78 25.84 17.88 43.95
CA LYS A 78 26.86 18.89 44.31
C LYS A 78 26.21 20.20 44.76
N LEU A 79 25.14 20.63 44.08
CA LEU A 79 24.33 21.78 44.49
C LEU A 79 23.62 21.52 45.83
N LEU A 80 23.02 20.34 46.03
CA LEU A 80 22.36 19.95 47.28
C LEU A 80 23.33 19.97 48.47
N GLN A 81 24.51 19.37 48.33
CA GLN A 81 25.55 19.39 49.36
C GLN A 81 26.08 20.80 49.63
N TRP A 82 26.17 21.65 48.61
CA TRP A 82 26.55 23.06 48.76
C TRP A 82 25.49 23.86 49.52
N THR A 83 24.20 23.67 49.24
CA THR A 83 23.11 24.28 50.01
C THR A 83 23.04 23.76 51.45
N GLN A 84 23.41 22.51 51.72
CA GLN A 84 23.43 21.95 53.08
C GLN A 84 24.61 22.44 53.93
N ARG A 85 25.70 22.93 53.32
CA ARG A 85 26.89 23.44 54.02
C ARG A 85 26.90 24.96 54.25
N GLY A 86 25.90 25.69 53.75
CA GLY A 86 25.83 27.17 53.81
C GLY A 86 24.75 27.73 54.75
N SER A 87 24.86 29.02 55.06
CA SER A 87 23.90 29.78 55.90
C SER A 87 22.45 29.71 55.35
N PRO A 88 21.41 29.63 56.20
CA PRO A 88 20.00 29.47 55.82
C PRO A 88 19.47 30.51 54.82
N LEU A 89 20.09 31.69 54.71
CA LEU A 89 19.75 32.70 53.71
C LEU A 89 20.03 32.24 52.27
N ARG A 90 21.06 31.43 52.04
CA ARG A 90 21.37 30.89 50.69
C ARG A 90 20.36 29.83 50.26
N ALA A 91 19.87 29.02 51.20
CA ALA A 91 18.82 28.04 50.93
C ALA A 91 17.50 28.73 50.55
N LEU A 92 17.12 29.80 51.26
CA LEU A 92 15.93 30.58 50.94
C LEU A 92 16.03 31.30 49.58
N LEU A 93 17.20 31.81 49.23
CA LEU A 93 17.42 32.44 47.93
C LEU A 93 17.34 31.40 46.79
N VAL A 94 17.99 30.23 46.96
CA VAL A 94 17.95 29.14 45.96
C VAL A 94 16.54 28.60 45.78
N ILE A 95 15.75 28.45 46.85
CA ILE A 95 14.37 27.97 46.71
C ILE A 95 13.47 29.03 46.07
N SER A 96 13.68 30.32 46.34
CA SER A 96 12.93 31.41 45.69
C SER A 96 13.29 31.53 44.20
N VAL A 97 14.57 31.60 43.86
CA VAL A 97 15.01 31.65 42.46
C VAL A 97 14.65 30.36 41.73
N GLY A 98 14.77 29.21 42.39
CA GLY A 98 14.39 27.91 41.86
C GLY A 98 12.89 27.81 41.59
N THR A 99 12.03 28.31 42.49
CA THR A 99 10.57 28.32 42.25
C THR A 99 10.19 29.25 41.12
N ILE A 100 10.78 30.44 41.00
CA ILE A 100 10.54 31.34 39.86
C ILE A 100 11.00 30.69 38.55
N ALA A 101 12.18 30.04 38.54
CA ALA A 101 12.69 29.33 37.37
C ALA A 101 11.81 28.13 36.99
N LEU A 102 11.34 27.36 37.98
CA LEU A 102 10.42 26.24 37.76
C LEU A 102 9.08 26.73 37.22
N LEU A 103 8.52 27.80 37.78
CA LEU A 103 7.28 28.42 37.28
C LEU A 103 7.45 28.92 35.83
N SER A 104 8.58 29.57 35.52
CA SER A 104 8.89 30.00 34.16
C SER A 104 9.04 28.81 33.21
N LEU A 105 9.72 27.74 33.64
CA LEU A 105 9.91 26.53 32.84
C LEU A 105 8.58 25.82 32.59
N THR A 106 7.73 25.70 33.62
CA THR A 106 6.39 25.16 33.48
C THR A 106 5.56 26.00 32.50
N GLY A 107 5.65 27.33 32.57
CA GLY A 107 4.98 28.22 31.61
C GLY A 107 5.41 27.98 30.16
N VAL A 108 6.73 27.93 29.91
CA VAL A 108 7.28 27.63 28.57
C VAL A 108 6.90 26.22 28.12
N LEU A 109 6.89 25.24 29.02
CA LEU A 109 6.52 23.85 28.73
C LEU A 109 5.04 23.73 28.35
N VAL A 110 4.15 24.37 29.10
CA VAL A 110 2.71 24.41 28.78
C VAL A 110 2.48 25.14 27.45
N PHE A 111 3.17 26.25 27.20
CA PHE A 111 3.10 26.96 25.93
C PHE A 111 3.56 26.09 24.75
N MET A 112 4.68 25.38 24.90
CA MET A 112 5.17 24.43 23.88
C MET A 112 4.19 23.29 23.65
N LEU A 113 3.58 22.73 24.71
CA LEU A 113 2.55 21.70 24.57
C LEU A 113 1.31 22.22 23.85
N PHE A 114 0.88 23.45 24.15
CA PHE A 114 -0.24 24.09 23.44
C PHE A 114 0.07 24.31 21.96
N PHE A 115 1.26 24.81 21.63
CA PHE A 115 1.68 24.99 20.25
C PHE A 115 1.80 23.65 19.51
N LEU A 116 2.29 22.61 20.19
CA LEU A 116 2.37 21.26 19.64
C LEU A 116 0.96 20.69 19.39
N ALA A 117 0.04 20.87 20.34
CA ALA A 117 -1.36 20.50 20.18
C ALA A 117 -2.03 21.29 19.04
N ALA A 118 -1.74 22.57 18.93
CA ALA A 118 -2.23 23.43 17.84
C ALA A 118 -1.68 22.98 16.48
N THR A 119 -0.39 22.65 16.40
CA THR A 119 0.26 22.14 15.19
C THR A 119 -0.32 20.78 14.79
N PHE A 120 -0.49 19.87 15.76
CA PHE A 120 -1.12 18.58 15.51
C PHE A 120 -2.55 18.75 15.01
N ASN A 121 -3.33 19.62 15.65
CA ASN A 121 -4.68 19.94 15.21
C ASN A 121 -4.70 20.54 13.79
N ALA A 122 -3.78 21.45 13.48
CA ALA A 122 -3.64 22.01 12.14
C ALA A 122 -3.30 20.94 11.09
N ILE A 123 -2.41 20.00 11.42
CA ILE A 123 -2.09 18.84 10.56
C ILE A 123 -3.34 17.99 10.34
N VAL A 124 -4.07 17.63 11.40
CA VAL A 124 -5.30 16.81 11.30
C VAL A 124 -6.31 17.50 10.40
N ILE A 125 -6.58 18.80 10.60
CA ILE A 125 -7.55 19.55 9.78
C ILE A 125 -7.08 19.64 8.33
N SER A 126 -5.78 19.91 8.08
CA SER A 126 -5.22 19.94 6.72
C SER A 126 -5.30 18.59 6.02
N LEU A 127 -5.04 17.49 6.74
CA LEU A 127 -5.16 16.14 6.22
C LEU A 127 -6.62 15.79 5.94
N LEU A 128 -7.55 16.13 6.83
CA LEU A 128 -8.98 15.93 6.61
C LEU A 128 -9.49 16.73 5.41
N MET A 129 -9.04 17.97 5.25
CA MET A 129 -9.37 18.79 4.08
C MET A 129 -8.83 18.16 2.79
N SER A 130 -7.57 17.72 2.79
CA SER A 130 -6.95 17.02 1.65
C SER A 130 -7.64 15.69 1.36
N LEU A 131 -8.04 14.94 2.39
CA LEU A 131 -8.70 13.64 2.27
C LEU A 131 -10.16 13.80 1.87
N ALA A 132 -10.84 14.88 2.29
CA ALA A 132 -12.17 15.22 1.79
C ALA A 132 -12.11 15.60 0.30
N ALA A 133 -11.10 16.38 -0.11
CA ALA A 133 -10.90 16.73 -1.51
C ALA A 133 -10.54 15.50 -2.37
N ALA A 134 -9.53 14.72 -1.96
CA ALA A 134 -9.11 13.52 -2.68
C ALA A 134 -10.15 12.39 -2.58
N GLY A 135 -10.75 12.20 -1.41
CA GLY A 135 -11.76 11.19 -1.14
C GLY A 135 -13.09 11.48 -1.82
N GLY A 136 -13.47 12.75 -1.97
CA GLY A 136 -14.60 13.15 -2.82
C GLY A 136 -14.38 12.73 -4.28
N PHE A 137 -13.18 12.96 -4.81
CA PHE A 137 -12.81 12.49 -6.15
C PHE A 137 -12.79 10.95 -6.24
N LEU A 138 -12.27 10.27 -5.22
CA LEU A 138 -12.23 8.80 -5.17
C LEU A 138 -13.64 8.19 -5.10
N ALA A 139 -14.55 8.81 -4.35
CA ALA A 139 -15.96 8.42 -4.28
C ALA A 139 -16.66 8.61 -5.62
N LEU A 140 -16.41 9.73 -6.31
CA LEU A 140 -16.95 9.98 -7.65
C LEU A 140 -16.42 8.95 -8.66
N PHE A 141 -15.12 8.66 -8.62
CA PHE A 141 -14.51 7.64 -9.47
C PHE A 141 -15.12 6.26 -9.22
N PHE A 142 -15.28 5.87 -7.97
CA PHE A 142 -15.91 4.60 -7.62
C PHE A 142 -17.39 4.54 -8.04
N ALA A 143 -18.12 5.65 -7.91
CA ALA A 143 -19.50 5.75 -8.40
C ALA A 143 -19.58 5.58 -9.93
N PHE A 144 -18.67 6.19 -10.69
CA PHE A 144 -18.57 5.98 -12.14
C PHE A 144 -18.21 4.54 -12.49
N LEU A 145 -17.26 3.91 -11.79
CA LEU A 145 -16.93 2.50 -11.98
C LEU A 145 -18.13 1.60 -11.71
N ALA A 146 -18.87 1.86 -10.63
CA ALA A 146 -20.08 1.13 -10.30
C ALA A 146 -21.16 1.33 -11.40
N ALA A 147 -21.37 2.55 -11.87
CA ALA A 147 -22.32 2.84 -12.95
C ALA A 147 -21.94 2.13 -14.26
N ILE A 148 -20.65 2.15 -14.64
CA ILE A 148 -20.15 1.42 -15.82
C ILE A 148 -20.32 -0.08 -15.64
N TYR A 149 -20.00 -0.62 -14.47
CA TYR A 149 -20.15 -2.05 -14.16
C TYR A 149 -21.62 -2.50 -14.25
N ILE A 150 -22.53 -1.75 -13.63
CA ILE A 150 -23.97 -2.01 -13.70
C ILE A 150 -24.48 -1.86 -15.13
N GLY A 151 -23.99 -0.86 -15.87
CA GLY A 151 -24.31 -0.68 -17.29
C GLY A 151 -23.85 -1.87 -18.14
N ALA A 152 -22.63 -2.35 -17.94
CA ALA A 152 -22.09 -3.52 -18.64
C ALA A 152 -22.89 -4.79 -18.32
N LEU A 153 -23.23 -5.00 -17.04
CA LEU A 153 -24.12 -6.10 -16.64
C LEU A 153 -25.49 -5.99 -17.30
N SER A 154 -26.06 -4.78 -17.36
CA SER A 154 -27.36 -4.53 -18.00
C SER A 154 -27.31 -4.86 -19.49
N VAL A 155 -26.27 -4.39 -20.20
CA VAL A 155 -26.08 -4.69 -21.64
C VAL A 155 -25.87 -6.19 -21.86
N ALA A 156 -25.07 -6.86 -21.02
CA ALA A 156 -24.85 -8.30 -21.12
C ALA A 156 -26.16 -9.08 -20.97
N VAL A 157 -26.99 -8.75 -19.97
CA VAL A 157 -28.31 -9.38 -19.77
C VAL A 157 -29.22 -9.10 -20.96
N PHE A 158 -29.23 -7.88 -21.49
CA PHE A 158 -30.02 -7.52 -22.66
C PHE A 158 -29.62 -8.32 -23.90
N VAL A 159 -28.31 -8.48 -24.14
CA VAL A 159 -27.77 -9.26 -25.26
C VAL A 159 -28.13 -10.75 -25.10
N ILE A 160 -27.94 -11.32 -23.92
CA ILE A 160 -28.28 -12.73 -23.65
C ILE A 160 -29.77 -12.97 -23.85
N SER A 161 -30.62 -12.07 -23.33
CA SER A 161 -32.07 -12.16 -23.50
C SER A 161 -32.47 -12.09 -24.98
N THR A 162 -31.94 -11.12 -25.72
CA THR A 162 -32.21 -10.96 -27.17
C THR A 162 -31.75 -12.18 -27.95
N ALA A 163 -30.53 -12.67 -27.68
CA ALA A 163 -29.98 -13.86 -28.32
C ALA A 163 -30.87 -15.09 -28.03
N THR A 164 -31.32 -15.27 -26.79
CA THR A 164 -32.19 -16.38 -26.40
C THR A 164 -33.53 -16.31 -27.12
N ILE A 165 -34.20 -15.14 -27.15
CA ILE A 165 -35.46 -14.95 -27.86
C ILE A 165 -35.27 -15.22 -29.36
N SER A 166 -34.20 -14.67 -29.96
CA SER A 166 -33.90 -14.91 -31.38
C SER A 166 -33.63 -16.39 -31.69
N ALA A 167 -32.95 -17.10 -30.79
CA ALA A 167 -32.68 -18.52 -30.94
C ALA A 167 -33.97 -19.34 -30.82
N THR A 168 -34.84 -19.01 -29.86
CA THR A 168 -36.15 -19.66 -29.74
C THR A 168 -36.98 -19.46 -31.01
N VAL A 169 -37.06 -18.25 -31.54
CA VAL A 169 -37.79 -17.96 -32.79
C VAL A 169 -37.18 -18.74 -33.97
N ALA A 170 -35.84 -18.76 -34.10
CA ALA A 170 -35.17 -19.50 -35.16
C ALA A 170 -35.47 -21.01 -35.07
N VAL A 171 -35.40 -21.60 -33.88
CA VAL A 171 -35.73 -23.02 -33.65
C VAL A 171 -37.19 -23.30 -34.00
N LEU A 172 -38.13 -22.41 -33.64
CA LEU A 172 -39.54 -22.56 -34.01
C LEU A 172 -39.75 -22.51 -35.52
N ILE A 173 -39.05 -21.63 -36.25
CA ILE A 173 -39.13 -21.55 -37.71
C ILE A 173 -38.58 -22.85 -38.33
N VAL A 174 -37.41 -23.32 -37.90
CA VAL A 174 -36.78 -24.54 -38.43
C VAL A 174 -37.64 -25.76 -38.14
N THR A 175 -38.14 -25.90 -36.90
CA THR A 175 -39.00 -27.02 -36.50
C THR A 175 -40.34 -26.96 -37.21
N GLY A 176 -40.91 -25.76 -37.39
CA GLY A 176 -42.12 -25.55 -38.18
C GLY A 176 -41.96 -25.97 -39.64
N TRP A 177 -40.84 -25.61 -40.27
CA TRP A 177 -40.51 -26.03 -41.64
C TRP A 177 -40.30 -27.53 -41.78
N ILE A 178 -39.60 -28.17 -40.83
CA ILE A 178 -39.38 -29.62 -40.85
C ILE A 178 -40.72 -30.35 -40.73
N GLY A 179 -41.60 -29.90 -39.82
CA GLY A 179 -42.94 -30.45 -39.64
C GLY A 179 -43.79 -30.25 -40.89
N PHE A 180 -43.77 -29.05 -41.47
CA PHE A 180 -44.49 -28.74 -42.71
C PHE A 180 -44.06 -29.66 -43.86
N PHE A 181 -42.75 -29.81 -44.09
CA PHE A 181 -42.23 -30.72 -45.11
C PHE A 181 -42.66 -32.17 -44.87
N TRP A 182 -42.68 -32.62 -43.62
CA TRP A 182 -43.13 -33.97 -43.28
C TRP A 182 -44.60 -34.20 -43.64
N THR A 183 -45.47 -33.21 -43.36
CA THR A 183 -46.89 -33.28 -43.72
C THR A 183 -47.10 -33.27 -45.24
N VAL A 184 -46.42 -32.39 -45.98
CA VAL A 184 -46.50 -32.33 -47.45
C VAL A 184 -46.02 -33.65 -48.07
N TRP A 185 -44.91 -34.20 -47.56
CA TRP A 185 -44.39 -35.49 -48.01
C TRP A 185 -45.36 -36.64 -47.72
N LEU A 186 -45.97 -36.67 -46.53
CA LEU A 186 -46.98 -37.68 -46.16
C LEU A 186 -48.22 -37.59 -47.05
N VAL A 187 -48.74 -36.39 -47.29
CA VAL A 187 -49.89 -36.16 -48.17
C VAL A 187 -49.55 -36.62 -49.59
N THR A 188 -48.36 -36.30 -50.09
CA THR A 188 -47.91 -36.71 -51.44
C THR A 188 -47.71 -38.22 -51.55
N LYS A 189 -47.10 -38.86 -50.55
CA LYS A 189 -46.96 -40.32 -50.50
C LYS A 189 -48.33 -41.01 -50.47
N LYS A 190 -49.28 -40.46 -49.71
CA LYS A 190 -50.64 -40.97 -49.62
C LYS A 190 -51.41 -40.77 -50.93
N SER A 191 -51.25 -39.62 -51.59
CA SER A 191 -51.89 -39.36 -52.89
C SER A 191 -51.32 -40.25 -54.00
N ILE A 192 -50.00 -40.49 -54.03
CA ILE A 192 -49.39 -41.44 -54.98
C ILE A 192 -49.87 -42.86 -54.72
N GLY A 193 -50.00 -43.28 -53.44
CA GLY A 193 -50.52 -44.60 -53.08
C GLY A 193 -51.96 -44.82 -53.55
N VAL A 194 -52.82 -43.82 -53.37
CA VAL A 194 -54.20 -43.84 -53.86
C VAL A 194 -54.23 -43.84 -55.39
N ALA A 195 -53.42 -43.01 -56.06
CA ALA A 195 -53.34 -42.98 -57.51
C ALA A 195 -52.85 -44.32 -58.09
N LYS A 196 -51.87 -44.96 -57.46
CA LYS A 196 -51.43 -46.32 -57.85
C LYS A 196 -52.55 -47.34 -57.67
N HIS A 197 -53.26 -47.33 -56.55
CA HIS A 197 -54.39 -48.24 -56.32
C HIS A 197 -55.52 -48.01 -57.34
N SER A 198 -55.83 -46.76 -57.68
CA SER A 198 -56.80 -46.43 -58.73
C SER A 198 -56.34 -46.91 -60.11
N LEU A 199 -55.08 -46.71 -60.47
CA LEU A 199 -54.54 -47.20 -61.74
C LEU A 199 -54.51 -48.73 -61.82
N THR A 200 -54.23 -49.44 -60.72
CA THR A 200 -54.28 -50.91 -60.68
C THR A 200 -55.72 -51.43 -60.76
N VAL A 201 -56.67 -50.85 -60.03
CA VAL A 201 -58.09 -51.26 -60.09
C VAL A 201 -58.70 -50.99 -61.47
N THR A 202 -58.40 -49.86 -62.09
CA THR A 202 -58.86 -49.55 -63.45
C THR A 202 -58.13 -50.38 -64.52
N GLY A 203 -56.82 -50.64 -64.37
CA GLY A 203 -56.07 -51.52 -65.27
C GLY A 203 -56.52 -52.98 -65.21
N SER A 204 -56.87 -53.48 -64.01
CA SER A 204 -57.40 -54.83 -63.82
C SER A 204 -58.79 -55.03 -64.43
N ALA A 205 -59.64 -54.00 -64.41
CA ALA A 205 -60.95 -54.05 -65.08
C ALA A 205 -60.82 -54.11 -66.62
N ILE A 206 -59.82 -53.43 -67.18
CA ILE A 206 -59.56 -53.44 -68.63
C ILE A 206 -58.91 -54.78 -69.06
N SER A 207 -58.02 -55.36 -68.25
CA SER A 207 -57.42 -56.67 -68.54
C SER A 207 -58.39 -57.85 -68.41
N ALA A 208 -59.38 -57.78 -67.51
CA ALA A 208 -60.45 -58.78 -67.43
C ALA A 208 -61.34 -58.77 -68.70
N TYR A 209 -61.52 -57.58 -69.31
CA TYR A 209 -62.25 -57.46 -70.56
C TYR A 209 -61.48 -58.06 -71.75
N SER A 210 -60.15 -57.92 -71.82
CA SER A 210 -59.36 -58.54 -72.89
C SER A 210 -59.26 -60.06 -72.75
N SER A 211 -59.17 -60.60 -71.52
CA SER A 211 -59.18 -62.05 -71.29
C SER A 211 -60.51 -62.69 -71.68
N SER A 212 -61.64 -62.00 -71.44
CA SER A 212 -62.97 -62.49 -71.87
C SER A 212 -63.19 -62.45 -73.38
N ARG A 213 -62.45 -61.62 -74.13
CA ARG A 213 -62.45 -61.63 -75.60
C ARG A 213 -61.56 -62.74 -76.16
N HIS A 214 -60.45 -63.06 -75.52
CA HIS A 214 -59.57 -64.14 -76.00
C HIS A 214 -60.12 -65.55 -75.72
N ALA A 215 -60.94 -65.72 -74.68
CA ALA A 215 -61.64 -66.98 -74.41
C ALA A 215 -62.82 -67.25 -75.36
N LYS A 216 -63.34 -66.23 -76.05
CA LYS A 216 -64.46 -66.36 -77.01
C LYS A 216 -64.03 -66.72 -78.43
N ASP A 217 -62.75 -66.59 -78.77
CA ASP A 217 -62.22 -66.95 -80.10
C ASP A 217 -61.67 -68.40 -80.14
N GLN A 218 -61.81 -69.18 -79.06
CA GLN A 218 -61.32 -70.56 -78.98
C GLN A 218 -62.42 -71.63 -78.98
N GLU A 219 -63.67 -71.22 -79.18
CA GLU A 219 -64.82 -72.12 -79.40
C GLU A 219 -65.29 -72.02 -80.86
N CYS A 220 -64.54 -72.63 -81.78
CA CYS A 220 -65.03 -73.10 -83.07
C CYS A 220 -64.08 -74.15 -83.66
#